data_AF-A0AAD0VFK9-F1
#
_entry.id   AF-A0AAD0VFK9-F1
#
_cell.length_a   1.000
_cell.length_b   1.000
_cell.length_c   1.000
_cell.angle_alpha   90.00
_cell.angle_beta   90.00
_cell.angle_gamma   90.00
#
_symmetry.space_group_name_H-M   'P 1'
#
loop_
_entity.id
_entity.type
_entity.pdbx_description
1 polymer ?
#
loop_
_entity_poly.entity_id
_entity_poly.type
_entity_poly.pdbx_seq_one_letter_code
_entity_poly.pdbx_strand_id
1 'polypeptide(L)'
;MLVITYALDPTADYVLRELTDRGVPFWRTDLADFPGRSTLTAELRTEGRWGGRMGDELRGVDLSEVRSVWWRKPTSYSFPDTMSEPERRFAASQAKGAVPGVLGSLPGVLWVNRPERNADCTKPAQLAVAARAGLRVPETLITNDPSTVAPFAARCGGHIVTKVFGSIVHTEGGKRGQLYTRRVPPDQYDNPRIGLTAHLSSGRSRRRRTRSV
;
A
#
# COMPACT_ATOMS: atom_id res chain seq x y z
N MET A 1 21.08 0.30 5.48
CA MET A 1 19.76 0.46 4.81
C MET A 1 18.66 -0.04 5.74
N LEU A 2 17.57 0.71 5.88
CA LEU A 2 16.39 0.27 6.63
C LEU A 2 15.39 -0.37 5.67
N VAL A 3 14.96 -1.59 5.93
CA VAL A 3 13.99 -2.32 5.11
C VAL A 3 12.72 -2.56 5.92
N ILE A 4 11.64 -1.89 5.52
CA ILE A 4 10.33 -1.95 6.18
C ILE A 4 9.43 -2.90 5.40
N THR A 5 9.34 -4.15 5.86
CA THR A 5 8.53 -5.21 5.24
C THR A 5 8.24 -6.33 6.21
N TYR A 6 7.15 -7.06 5.96
CA TYR A 6 6.75 -8.20 6.77
C TYR A 6 7.70 -9.40 6.68
N ALA A 7 7.69 -10.23 7.72
CA ALA A 7 8.66 -11.34 7.90
C ALA A 7 8.66 -12.38 6.77
N LEU A 8 7.53 -12.58 6.08
CA LEU A 8 7.37 -13.57 5.02
C LEU A 8 7.15 -12.93 3.65
N ASP A 9 8.04 -12.03 3.21
CA ASP A 9 8.04 -11.44 1.86
C ASP A 9 9.12 -12.07 0.95
N PRO A 10 8.81 -13.14 0.18
CA PRO A 10 9.78 -13.78 -0.72
C PRO A 10 10.38 -12.82 -1.75
N THR A 11 9.64 -11.78 -2.15
CA THR A 11 10.19 -10.80 -3.10
C THR A 11 11.20 -9.89 -2.43
N ALA A 12 11.00 -9.56 -1.15
CA ALA A 12 12.00 -8.83 -0.39
C ALA A 12 13.28 -9.66 -0.24
N ASP A 13 13.15 -10.96 0.02
CA ASP A 13 14.30 -11.85 0.24
C ASP A 13 15.28 -11.87 -0.94
N TYR A 14 14.82 -11.75 -2.19
CA TYR A 14 15.72 -11.63 -3.35
C TYR A 14 16.58 -10.37 -3.28
N VAL A 15 16.02 -9.23 -2.89
CA VAL A 15 16.78 -7.98 -2.75
C VAL A 15 17.69 -8.04 -1.53
N LEU A 16 17.23 -8.63 -0.43
CA LEU A 16 18.05 -8.78 0.78
C LEU A 16 19.27 -9.67 0.54
N ARG A 17 19.13 -10.74 -0.26
CA ARG A 17 20.26 -11.57 -0.70
C ARG A 17 21.27 -10.75 -1.49
N GLU A 18 20.81 -9.97 -2.47
CA GLU A 18 21.68 -9.10 -3.26
C GLU A 18 22.40 -8.05 -2.38
N LEU A 19 21.72 -7.49 -1.37
CA LEU A 19 22.36 -6.58 -0.41
C LEU A 19 23.45 -7.30 0.40
N THR A 20 23.17 -8.51 0.86
CA THR A 20 24.15 -9.35 1.56
C THR A 20 25.36 -9.67 0.67
N ASP A 21 25.14 -10.11 -0.57
CA ASP A 21 26.20 -10.49 -1.51
C ASP A 21 27.10 -9.29 -1.86
N ARG A 22 26.56 -8.07 -1.81
CA ARG A 22 27.30 -6.81 -1.98
C ARG A 22 27.90 -6.25 -0.69
N GLY A 23 27.73 -6.93 0.44
CA GLY A 23 28.21 -6.46 1.75
C GLY A 23 27.53 -5.17 2.24
N VAL A 24 26.32 -4.87 1.75
CA VAL A 24 25.57 -3.67 2.17
C VAL A 24 24.83 -3.97 3.48
N PRO A 25 25.14 -3.28 4.58
CA PRO A 25 24.47 -3.52 5.85
C PRO A 25 23.01 -3.07 5.78
N PHE A 26 22.10 -3.91 6.27
CA PHE A 26 20.70 -3.57 6.40
C PHE A 26 20.08 -4.12 7.69
N TRP A 27 19.02 -3.44 8.13
CA TRP A 27 18.11 -3.97 9.15
C TRP A 27 16.73 -4.10 8.52
N ARG A 28 16.18 -5.33 8.57
CA ARG A 28 14.82 -5.65 8.14
C ARG A 28 13.93 -5.64 9.37
N THR A 29 12.83 -4.90 9.30
CA THR A 29 11.83 -4.82 10.37
C THR A 29 10.44 -4.65 9.79
N ASP A 30 9.42 -5.01 10.56
CA ASP A 30 8.01 -4.82 10.22
C ASP A 30 7.37 -3.80 11.17
N LEU A 31 6.32 -3.10 10.72
CA LEU A 31 5.57 -2.20 11.60
C LEU A 31 4.74 -2.98 12.64
N ALA A 32 4.35 -4.23 12.39
CA ALA A 32 3.72 -5.07 13.42
C ALA A 32 4.63 -5.36 14.61
N ASP A 33 5.95 -5.28 14.43
CA ASP A 33 6.88 -5.45 15.54
C ASP A 33 6.88 -4.22 16.47
N PHE A 34 6.33 -3.07 16.04
CA PHE A 34 6.15 -1.91 16.90
C PHE A 34 4.72 -1.88 17.48
N PRO A 35 4.54 -1.70 18.80
CA PRO A 35 5.56 -1.45 19.83
C PRO A 35 6.04 -2.72 20.56
N GLY A 36 5.51 -3.90 20.26
CA GLY A 36 5.68 -5.09 21.11
C GLY A 36 7.07 -5.73 21.08
N ARG A 37 7.79 -5.64 19.96
CA ARG A 37 9.10 -6.30 19.73
C ARG A 37 10.19 -5.32 19.29
N SER A 38 9.83 -4.08 18.99
CA SER A 38 10.74 -3.03 18.56
C SER A 38 10.36 -1.70 19.19
N THR A 39 11.36 -0.87 19.38
CA THR A 39 11.23 0.47 19.96
C THR A 39 11.70 1.53 18.97
N LEU A 40 11.15 2.73 19.13
CA LEU A 40 11.60 3.94 18.48
C LEU A 40 11.85 4.98 19.57
N THR A 41 13.09 5.44 19.67
CA THR A 41 13.46 6.61 20.45
C THR A 41 13.95 7.66 19.46
N ALA A 42 13.29 8.80 19.43
CA ALA A 42 13.61 9.90 18.53
C ALA A 42 13.56 11.23 19.29
N GLU A 43 14.67 11.94 19.28
CA GLU A 43 14.79 13.25 19.92
C GLU A 43 15.20 14.28 18.87
N LEU A 44 14.42 15.36 18.76
CA LEU A 44 14.78 16.49 17.92
C LEU A 44 15.63 17.45 18.75
N ARG A 45 16.92 17.54 18.41
CA ARG A 45 17.83 18.49 19.07
C ARG A 45 17.59 19.90 18.57
N THR A 46 18.07 20.89 19.32
CA THR A 46 17.93 22.33 18.98
C THR A 46 18.53 22.69 17.62
N GLU A 47 19.46 21.90 17.09
CA GLU A 47 19.98 22.07 15.72
C GLU A 47 19.03 21.56 14.62
N GLY A 48 17.82 21.13 14.98
CA GLY A 48 16.79 20.67 14.03
C GLY A 48 17.07 19.28 13.45
N ARG A 49 17.87 18.45 14.13
CA ARG A 49 18.23 17.10 13.69
C ARG A 49 17.67 16.06 14.65
N TRP A 50 17.06 15.02 14.07
CA TRP A 50 16.68 13.83 14.82
C TRP A 50 17.91 13.00 15.18
N GLY A 51 18.02 12.64 16.46
CA GLY A 51 18.89 11.57 16.94
C GLY A 51 18.07 10.46 17.61
N GLY A 52 18.74 9.36 17.95
CA GLY A 52 18.13 8.23 18.63
C GLY A 52 18.21 6.95 17.80
N ARG A 53 17.41 5.95 18.15
CA ARG A 53 17.51 4.60 17.59
C ARG A 53 16.13 4.03 17.32
N MET A 54 16.02 3.28 16.23
CA MET A 54 14.92 2.34 16.01
C MET A 54 15.51 0.94 16.00
N GLY A 55 14.95 0.00 16.76
CA GLY A 55 15.53 -1.34 16.85
C GLY A 55 14.72 -2.32 17.67
N ASP A 56 15.09 -3.58 17.55
CA ASP A 56 14.70 -4.67 18.45
C ASP A 56 15.85 -4.99 19.44
N GLU A 57 15.72 -6.09 20.19
CA GLU A 57 16.70 -6.57 21.17
C GLU A 57 18.07 -6.92 20.55
N LEU A 58 18.11 -7.28 19.26
CA LEU A 58 19.30 -7.81 18.60
C LEU A 58 19.90 -6.81 17.61
N ARG A 59 19.06 -6.04 16.91
CA ARG A 59 19.45 -5.21 15.76
C ARG A 59 18.67 -3.90 15.75
N GLY A 60 19.18 -2.94 14.98
CA GLY A 60 18.55 -1.63 14.84
C GLY A 60 19.38 -0.71 13.98
N VAL A 61 18.92 0.53 13.88
CA VAL A 61 19.60 1.63 13.20
C VAL A 61 19.62 2.87 14.09
N ASP A 62 20.77 3.54 14.14
CA ASP A 62 20.82 4.92 14.61
C ASP A 62 20.14 5.80 13.55
N LEU A 63 19.20 6.65 13.98
CA LEU A 63 18.44 7.53 13.10
C LEU A 63 19.35 8.49 12.30
N SER A 64 20.49 8.88 12.86
CA SER A 64 21.48 9.74 12.20
C SER A 64 22.31 9.02 11.13
N GLU A 65 22.36 7.68 11.17
CA GLU A 65 23.11 6.85 10.23
C GLU A 65 22.24 6.27 9.09
N VAL A 66 20.92 6.46 9.15
CA VAL A 66 20.01 5.99 8.09
C VAL A 66 20.28 6.77 6.81
N ARG A 67 20.80 6.06 5.78
CA ARG A 67 21.02 6.64 4.44
C ARG A 67 19.90 6.33 3.45
N SER A 68 19.20 5.22 3.67
CA SER A 68 18.13 4.76 2.78
C SER A 68 17.08 3.95 3.51
N VAL A 69 15.82 4.11 3.08
CA VAL A 69 14.65 3.38 3.56
C VAL A 69 13.92 2.74 2.40
N TRP A 70 13.73 1.42 2.45
CA TRP A 70 12.87 0.68 1.55
C TRP A 70 11.54 0.37 2.24
N TRP A 71 10.53 1.19 1.96
CA TRP A 71 9.17 1.02 2.43
C TRP A 71 8.36 0.18 1.45
N ARG A 72 8.29 -1.12 1.73
CA ARG A 72 7.72 -2.08 0.78
C ARG A 72 6.28 -2.40 1.09
N LYS A 73 6.06 -3.29 2.05
CA LYS A 73 4.75 -3.84 2.39
C LYS A 73 4.72 -4.19 3.88
N PRO A 74 4.94 -3.23 4.79
CA PRO A 74 4.76 -3.54 6.20
C PRO A 74 3.34 -4.00 6.47
N THR A 75 3.17 -4.88 7.44
CA THR A 75 1.84 -5.11 8.01
C THR A 75 1.42 -3.91 8.84
N SER A 76 0.13 -3.82 9.15
CA SER A 76 -0.34 -2.84 10.14
C SER A 76 0.32 -3.09 11.49
N TYR A 77 0.42 -2.03 12.32
CA TYR A 77 0.81 -2.13 13.71
C TYR A 77 -0.02 -3.18 14.44
N SER A 78 0.63 -3.94 15.32
CA SER A 78 0.01 -4.95 16.16
C SER A 78 0.08 -4.50 17.61
N PHE A 79 -1.04 -4.63 18.32
CA PHE A 79 -1.18 -4.18 19.70
C PHE A 79 -1.66 -5.33 20.58
N PRO A 80 -1.32 -5.35 21.89
CA PRO A 80 -1.81 -6.37 22.80
C PRO A 80 -3.34 -6.46 22.83
N ASP A 81 -3.86 -7.69 22.93
CA ASP A 81 -5.31 -7.94 23.03
C ASP A 81 -5.93 -7.38 24.32
N THR A 82 -5.10 -7.09 25.32
CA THR A 82 -5.49 -6.44 26.58
C THR A 82 -5.94 -5.00 26.40
N MET A 83 -5.56 -4.33 25.29
CA MET A 83 -6.03 -2.99 24.99
C MET A 83 -7.50 -3.02 24.58
N SER A 84 -8.27 -2.03 25.00
CA SER A 84 -9.60 -1.80 24.46
C SER A 84 -9.55 -1.34 23.00
N GLU A 85 -10.68 -1.46 22.31
CA GLU A 85 -10.78 -1.05 20.91
C GLU A 85 -10.49 0.45 20.68
N PRO A 86 -11.00 1.40 21.49
CA PRO A 86 -10.61 2.80 21.38
C PRO A 86 -9.11 3.05 21.58
N GLU A 87 -8.49 2.37 22.55
CA GLU A 87 -7.04 2.48 22.81
C GLU A 87 -6.22 1.99 21.61
N ARG A 88 -6.60 0.85 21.00
CA ARG A 88 -5.94 0.35 19.80
C ARG A 88 -6.02 1.35 18.64
N ARG A 89 -7.19 1.95 18.41
CA ARG A 89 -7.34 2.98 17.36
C ARG A 89 -6.48 4.21 17.64
N PHE A 90 -6.45 4.67 18.89
CA PHE A 90 -5.59 5.78 19.29
C PHE A 90 -4.12 5.44 19.07
N ALA A 91 -3.64 4.30 19.59
CA ALA A 91 -2.27 3.86 19.44
C ALA A 91 -1.86 3.64 17.98
N ALA A 92 -2.74 3.07 17.14
CA ALA A 92 -2.52 2.95 15.71
C ALA A 92 -2.34 4.31 15.03
N SER A 93 -3.16 5.30 15.42
CA SER A 93 -3.03 6.69 14.92
C SER A 93 -1.69 7.31 15.35
N GLN A 94 -1.31 7.17 16.62
CA GLN A 94 -0.03 7.69 17.13
C GLN A 94 1.16 7.03 16.43
N ALA A 95 1.17 5.71 16.30
CA ALA A 95 2.23 4.97 15.62
C ALA A 95 2.32 5.35 14.13
N LYS A 96 1.18 5.54 13.46
CA LYS A 96 1.13 5.99 12.06
C LYS A 96 1.62 7.43 11.89
N GLY A 97 1.49 8.30 12.90
CA GLY A 97 2.09 9.63 12.88
C GLY A 97 3.58 9.60 13.20
N ALA A 98 4.00 8.86 14.23
CA ALA A 98 5.34 8.90 14.78
C ALA A 98 6.38 8.20 13.88
N VAL A 99 6.17 6.91 13.54
CA VAL A 99 7.22 6.11 12.88
C VAL A 99 7.55 6.63 11.47
N PRO A 100 6.60 6.73 10.52
CA PRO A 100 6.91 7.30 9.21
C PRO A 100 7.20 8.80 9.29
N GLY A 101 6.65 9.54 10.28
CA GLY A 101 6.93 10.97 10.45
C GLY A 101 8.39 11.25 10.82
N VAL A 102 8.93 10.52 11.81
CA VAL A 102 10.34 10.62 12.20
C VAL A 102 11.23 10.17 11.04
N LEU A 103 11.01 8.96 10.50
CA LEU A 103 11.84 8.46 9.39
C LEU A 103 11.78 9.39 8.17
N GLY A 104 10.59 9.89 7.84
CA GLY A 104 10.33 10.73 6.67
C GLY A 104 10.97 12.12 6.77
N SER A 105 11.22 12.60 7.99
CA SER A 105 11.87 13.88 8.28
C SER A 105 13.39 13.78 8.45
N LEU A 106 13.97 12.58 8.35
CA LEU A 106 15.42 12.42 8.30
C LEU A 106 15.99 13.07 7.01
N PRO A 107 16.98 13.97 7.13
CA PRO A 107 17.53 14.69 5.98
C PRO A 107 18.40 13.78 5.10
N GLY A 108 18.37 13.99 3.79
CA GLY A 108 19.26 13.29 2.85
C GLY A 108 18.97 11.80 2.67
N VAL A 109 17.90 11.27 3.25
CA VAL A 109 17.53 9.85 3.15
C VAL A 109 16.90 9.54 1.79
N LEU A 110 17.43 8.51 1.12
CA LEU A 110 16.85 7.95 -0.10
C LEU A 110 15.69 7.01 0.24
N TRP A 111 14.54 7.19 -0.42
CA TRP A 111 13.34 6.39 -0.15
C TRP A 111 12.89 5.58 -1.37
N VAL A 112 12.48 4.33 -1.12
CA VAL A 112 11.90 3.43 -2.11
C VAL A 112 10.65 2.79 -1.52
N ASN A 113 9.43 3.21 -1.82
CA ASN A 113 9.07 4.61 -2.05
C ASN A 113 8.68 5.26 -0.73
N ARG A 114 8.44 6.56 -0.71
CA ARG A 114 7.86 7.21 0.47
C ARG A 114 6.41 6.75 0.70
N PRO A 115 6.00 6.43 1.96
CA PRO A 115 4.64 6.00 2.27
C PRO A 115 3.60 7.06 1.89
N GLU A 116 3.91 8.34 2.04
CA GLU A 116 2.98 9.43 1.70
C GLU A 116 2.74 9.46 0.18
N ARG A 117 3.79 9.30 -0.61
CA ARG A 117 3.69 9.23 -2.09
C ARG A 117 2.92 8.00 -2.55
N ASN A 118 3.09 6.88 -1.86
CA ASN A 118 2.30 5.67 -2.13
C ASN A 118 0.82 5.89 -1.80
N ALA A 119 0.50 6.61 -0.72
CA ALA A 119 -0.87 6.93 -0.36
C ALA A 119 -1.55 7.85 -1.39
N ASP A 120 -0.82 8.80 -1.96
CA ASP A 120 -1.31 9.71 -3.02
C ASP A 120 -1.57 9.00 -4.36
N CYS A 121 -0.96 7.82 -4.57
CA CYS A 121 -1.02 7.05 -5.82
C CYS A 121 -2.35 6.28 -5.97
N THR A 122 -3.48 6.99 -5.99
CA THR A 122 -4.81 6.39 -6.18
C THR A 122 -5.07 6.01 -7.65
N LYS A 123 -5.88 4.97 -7.90
CA LYS A 123 -6.28 4.56 -9.27
C LYS A 123 -6.85 5.72 -10.11
N PRO A 124 -7.76 6.58 -9.58
CA PRO A 124 -8.25 7.74 -10.32
C PRO A 124 -7.11 8.67 -10.76
N ALA A 125 -6.19 9.02 -9.85
CA ALA A 125 -5.05 9.87 -10.15
C ALA A 125 -4.11 9.23 -11.18
N GLN A 126 -3.81 7.94 -11.03
CA GLN A 126 -2.97 7.18 -11.97
C GLN A 126 -3.56 7.18 -13.39
N LEU A 127 -4.87 6.93 -13.53
CA LEU A 127 -5.54 6.93 -14.84
C LEU A 127 -5.54 8.32 -15.48
N ALA A 128 -5.80 9.37 -14.70
CA ALA A 128 -5.79 10.75 -15.19
C ALA A 128 -4.38 11.20 -15.62
N VAL A 129 -3.34 10.86 -14.85
CA VAL A 129 -1.94 11.16 -15.20
C VAL A 129 -1.54 10.38 -16.46
N ALA A 130 -1.86 9.09 -16.54
CA ALA A 130 -1.55 8.26 -17.72
C ALA A 130 -2.20 8.82 -18.99
N ALA A 131 -3.48 9.23 -18.92
CA ALA A 131 -4.18 9.84 -20.05
C ALA A 131 -3.52 11.14 -20.52
N ARG A 132 -3.19 12.04 -19.57
CA ARG A 132 -2.49 13.30 -19.88
C ARG A 132 -1.09 13.09 -20.46
N ALA A 133 -0.42 11.99 -20.10
CA ALA A 133 0.87 11.59 -20.66
C ALA A 133 0.75 10.89 -22.04
N GLY A 134 -0.45 10.82 -22.63
CA GLY A 134 -0.67 10.19 -23.94
C GLY A 134 -0.74 8.66 -23.89
N LEU A 135 -0.77 8.04 -22.71
CA LEU A 135 -0.98 6.61 -22.59
C LEU A 135 -2.45 6.27 -22.84
N ARG A 136 -2.68 5.15 -23.53
CA ARG A 136 -4.02 4.62 -23.73
C ARG A 136 -4.59 4.08 -22.41
N VAL A 137 -5.60 4.76 -21.87
CA VAL A 137 -6.35 4.31 -20.70
C VAL A 137 -7.72 3.76 -21.11
N PRO A 138 -8.28 2.77 -20.38
CA PRO A 138 -9.65 2.33 -20.63
C PRO A 138 -10.67 3.38 -20.16
N GLU A 139 -11.82 3.46 -20.83
CA GLU A 139 -13.00 4.11 -20.24
C GLU A 139 -13.25 3.53 -18.85
N THR A 140 -13.44 4.41 -17.88
CA THR A 140 -13.55 4.04 -16.47
C THR A 140 -14.71 4.80 -15.83
N LEU A 141 -15.58 4.05 -15.15
CA LEU A 141 -16.66 4.57 -14.32
C LEU A 141 -16.32 4.32 -12.86
N ILE A 142 -16.46 5.36 -12.04
CA ILE A 142 -16.45 5.24 -10.58
C ILE A 142 -17.79 5.78 -10.10
N THR A 143 -18.58 4.94 -9.44
CA THR A 143 -19.97 5.28 -9.09
C THR A 143 -20.44 4.55 -7.84
N ASN A 144 -21.33 5.18 -7.08
CA ASN A 144 -22.23 4.53 -6.13
C ASN A 144 -23.70 4.63 -6.59
N ASP A 145 -23.96 5.03 -7.84
CA ASP A 145 -25.29 5.08 -8.42
C ASP A 145 -25.46 3.89 -9.38
N PRO A 146 -26.25 2.86 -9.01
CA PRO A 146 -26.48 1.68 -9.85
C PRO A 146 -27.01 2.04 -11.25
N SER A 147 -27.80 3.12 -11.38
CA SER A 147 -28.42 3.51 -12.66
C SER A 147 -27.38 3.89 -13.73
N THR A 148 -26.17 4.27 -13.32
CA THR A 148 -25.08 4.68 -14.22
C THR A 148 -24.31 3.51 -14.85
N VAL A 149 -24.46 2.28 -14.33
CA VAL A 149 -23.65 1.13 -14.74
C VAL A 149 -24.09 0.59 -16.10
N ALA A 150 -25.39 0.40 -16.33
CA ALA A 150 -25.88 -0.13 -17.61
C ALA A 150 -25.59 0.81 -18.79
N PRO A 151 -25.80 2.14 -18.70
CA PRO A 151 -25.40 3.09 -19.74
C PRO A 151 -23.89 3.06 -20.03
N PHE A 152 -23.05 2.97 -18.99
CA PHE A 152 -21.61 2.84 -19.16
C PHE A 152 -21.22 1.52 -19.86
N ALA A 153 -21.84 0.42 -19.45
CA ALA A 153 -21.60 -0.88 -20.08
C ALA A 153 -21.98 -0.86 -21.57
N ALA A 154 -23.10 -0.23 -21.94
CA ALA A 154 -23.52 -0.08 -23.33
C ALA A 154 -22.46 0.66 -24.17
N ARG A 155 -21.90 1.78 -23.67
CA ARG A 155 -20.79 2.50 -24.35
C ARG A 155 -19.55 1.62 -24.53
N CYS A 156 -19.26 0.76 -23.55
CA CYS A 156 -18.16 -0.20 -23.59
C CYS A 156 -18.48 -1.50 -24.37
N GLY A 157 -19.60 -1.57 -25.11
CA GLY A 157 -20.00 -2.76 -25.87
C GLY A 157 -20.38 -3.97 -25.00
N GLY A 158 -20.90 -3.74 -23.79
CA GLY A 158 -21.29 -4.78 -22.84
C GLY A 158 -20.11 -5.51 -22.17
N HIS A 159 -18.90 -4.97 -22.29
CA HIS A 159 -17.66 -5.59 -21.81
C HIS A 159 -16.98 -4.74 -20.75
N ILE A 160 -17.55 -4.72 -19.54
CA ILE A 160 -16.96 -4.05 -18.39
C ILE A 160 -16.39 -5.05 -17.37
N VAL A 161 -15.34 -4.63 -16.68
CA VAL A 161 -14.74 -5.35 -15.56
C VAL A 161 -14.71 -4.48 -14.32
N THR A 162 -14.91 -5.08 -13.15
CA THR A 162 -14.74 -4.41 -11.87
C THR A 162 -13.33 -4.59 -11.34
N LYS A 163 -12.83 -3.59 -10.61
CA LYS A 163 -11.52 -3.61 -9.94
C LYS A 163 -11.65 -2.96 -8.57
N VAL A 164 -10.84 -3.43 -7.62
CA VAL A 164 -10.73 -2.81 -6.30
C VAL A 164 -9.85 -1.55 -6.34
N PHE A 165 -10.14 -0.59 -5.47
CA PHE A 165 -9.30 0.60 -5.29
C PHE A 165 -8.03 0.30 -4.50
N GLY A 166 -8.15 -0.48 -3.42
CA GLY A 166 -7.06 -0.79 -2.48
C GLY A 166 -6.58 -2.24 -2.55
N SER A 167 -6.36 -2.83 -1.38
CA SER A 167 -5.89 -4.21 -1.23
C SER A 167 -6.81 -5.20 -1.95
N ILE A 168 -6.21 -6.13 -2.70
CA ILE A 168 -6.92 -7.28 -3.26
C ILE A 168 -7.17 -8.34 -2.20
N VAL A 169 -6.47 -8.32 -1.06
CA VAL A 169 -6.66 -9.29 0.01
C VAL A 169 -7.76 -8.82 0.93
N HIS A 170 -8.75 -9.69 1.18
CA HIS A 170 -9.74 -9.52 2.24
C HIS A 170 -9.69 -10.71 3.18
N THR A 171 -10.21 -10.55 4.39
CA THR A 171 -10.39 -11.64 5.36
C THR A 171 -11.87 -11.76 5.69
N GLU A 172 -12.43 -12.95 5.59
CA GLU A 172 -13.82 -13.25 5.93
C GLU A 172 -13.87 -14.57 6.70
N GLY A 173 -14.48 -14.56 7.89
CA GLY A 173 -14.56 -15.76 8.75
C GLY A 173 -13.21 -16.39 9.08
N GLY A 174 -12.15 -15.57 9.25
CA GLY A 174 -10.79 -16.04 9.49
C GLY A 174 -10.05 -16.58 8.25
N LYS A 175 -10.69 -16.62 7.07
CA LYS A 175 -10.08 -17.05 5.80
C LYS A 175 -9.66 -15.83 4.98
N ARG A 176 -8.43 -15.85 4.47
CA ARG A 176 -7.92 -14.83 3.54
C ARG A 176 -8.36 -15.16 2.11
N GLY A 177 -9.08 -14.24 1.47
CA GLY A 177 -9.47 -14.30 0.06
C GLY A 177 -8.78 -13.22 -0.77
N GLN A 178 -8.82 -13.37 -2.10
CA GLN A 178 -8.33 -12.36 -3.06
C GLN A 178 -9.44 -11.93 -4.02
N LEU A 179 -9.61 -10.62 -4.15
CA LEU A 179 -10.52 -9.98 -5.09
C LEU A 179 -9.78 -9.73 -6.41
N TYR A 180 -10.17 -10.47 -7.45
CA TYR A 180 -9.61 -10.34 -8.78
C TYR A 180 -10.42 -9.39 -9.66
N THR A 181 -9.78 -8.90 -10.71
CA THR A 181 -10.51 -8.24 -11.80
C THR A 181 -11.46 -9.25 -12.43
N ARG A 182 -12.77 -8.99 -12.35
CA ARG A 182 -13.83 -9.86 -12.87
C ARG A 182 -14.70 -9.10 -13.85
N ARG A 183 -15.24 -9.79 -14.85
CA ARG A 183 -16.33 -9.26 -15.68
C ARG A 183 -17.56 -8.98 -14.81
N VAL A 184 -18.21 -7.84 -15.05
CA VAL A 184 -19.55 -7.57 -14.48
C VAL A 184 -20.59 -8.08 -15.48
N PRO A 185 -21.37 -9.11 -15.13
CA PRO A 185 -22.43 -9.61 -16.00
C PRO A 185 -23.65 -8.65 -15.98
N PRO A 186 -24.48 -8.61 -17.04
CA PRO A 186 -25.57 -7.63 -17.16
C PRO A 186 -26.62 -7.68 -16.05
N ASP A 187 -26.88 -8.87 -15.49
CA ASP A 187 -27.76 -9.13 -14.35
C ASP A 187 -27.25 -8.51 -13.02
N GLN A 188 -26.06 -7.92 -13.02
CA GLN A 188 -25.50 -7.22 -11.85
C GLN A 188 -25.43 -5.70 -12.03
N TYR A 189 -25.90 -5.15 -13.16
CA TYR A 189 -25.78 -3.71 -13.44
C TYR A 189 -26.65 -2.84 -12.54
N ASP A 190 -27.81 -3.34 -12.13
CA ASP A 190 -28.77 -2.66 -11.25
C ASP A 190 -28.67 -3.08 -9.78
N ASN A 191 -27.62 -3.84 -9.41
CA ASN A 191 -27.49 -4.38 -8.07
C ASN A 191 -27.49 -3.24 -7.02
N PRO A 192 -28.46 -3.20 -6.08
CA PRO A 192 -28.58 -2.09 -5.12
C PRO A 192 -27.38 -2.00 -4.18
N ARG A 193 -26.58 -3.06 -4.04
CA ARG A 193 -25.33 -3.03 -3.25
C ARG A 193 -24.29 -2.07 -3.84
N ILE A 194 -24.40 -1.69 -5.11
CA ILE A 194 -23.59 -0.62 -5.71
C ILE A 194 -23.81 0.71 -4.96
N GLY A 195 -25.00 0.91 -4.38
CA GLY A 195 -25.33 2.07 -3.55
C GLY A 195 -24.57 2.17 -2.23
N LEU A 196 -23.95 1.07 -1.76
CA LEU A 196 -23.32 1.02 -0.44
C LEU A 196 -21.93 1.67 -0.41
N THR A 197 -21.26 1.81 -1.55
CA THR A 197 -19.92 2.42 -1.63
C THR A 197 -19.55 2.79 -3.06
N ALA A 198 -18.38 3.40 -3.27
CA ALA A 198 -17.88 3.66 -4.61
C ALA A 198 -17.32 2.39 -5.27
N HIS A 199 -17.78 2.07 -6.47
CA HIS A 199 -17.32 0.95 -7.28
C HIS A 199 -16.59 1.43 -8.54
N LEU A 200 -15.46 0.79 -8.88
CA LEU A 200 -14.76 1.02 -10.14
C LEU A 200 -15.14 -0.05 -11.15
N SER A 201 -15.61 0.41 -12.32
CA SER A 201 -15.80 -0.39 -13.53
C SER A 201 -14.97 0.19 -14.66
N SER A 202 -14.35 -0.66 -15.49
CA SER A 202 -13.59 -0.20 -16.66
C SER A 202 -13.96 -1.01 -17.90
N GLY A 203 -13.98 -0.35 -19.06
CA GLY A 203 -14.12 -1.00 -20.35
C GLY A 203 -12.95 -1.95 -20.59
N ARG A 204 -13.24 -3.13 -21.15
CA ARG A 204 -12.20 -4.11 -21.46
C ARG A 204 -11.42 -3.64 -22.69
N SER A 205 -10.20 -3.16 -22.46
CA SER A 205 -9.20 -3.05 -23.53
C SER A 205 -9.00 -4.43 -24.16
N ARG A 206 -9.25 -4.55 -25.47
CA ARG A 206 -8.83 -5.73 -26.24
C ARG A 206 -7.31 -5.78 -26.16
N ARG A 207 -6.74 -6.73 -25.40
CA ARG A 207 -5.34 -7.12 -25.58
C ARG A 207 -5.20 -7.47 -27.06
N ARG A 208 -4.38 -6.73 -27.83
CA ARG A 208 -3.92 -7.22 -29.12
C ARG A 208 -3.29 -8.57 -28.83
N ARG A 209 -3.91 -9.66 -29.29
CA ARG A 209 -3.19 -10.93 -29.46
C ARG A 209 -2.05 -10.57 -30.41
N THR A 210 -0.83 -10.49 -29.92
CA THR A 210 0.34 -10.71 -30.76
C THR A 210 0.11 -12.09 -31.36
N ARG A 211 -0.22 -12.14 -32.65
CA ARG A 211 -0.10 -13.37 -33.42
C ARG A 211 1.39 -13.71 -33.37
N SER A 212 1.74 -14.79 -32.68
CA SER A 212 3.00 -15.47 -32.92
C SER A 212 3.05 -15.78 -34.41
N VAL A 213 4.11 -15.31 -35.06
CA VAL A 213 4.57 -15.81 -36.36
C VAL A 213 5.11 -17.21 -36.14
#